data_AF-A0A8U0LA04-F1
#
_entry.id   AF-A0A8U0LA04-F1
#
_cell.length_a   1.000
_cell.length_b   1.000
_cell.length_c   1.000
_cell.angle_alpha   90.00
_cell.angle_beta   90.00
_cell.angle_gamma   90.00
#
_symmetry.space_group_name_H-M   'P 1'
#
loop_
_entity.id
_entity.type
_entity.pdbx_description
1 polymer ?
#
loop_
_entity_poly.entity_id
_entity_poly.type
_entity_poly.pdbx_seq_one_letter_code
_entity_poly.pdbx_strand_id
1 'polypeptide(L)'
;VLCFGGDVITATDIADRLGVASVGDPKLTERIPLETANKAYEAMRAMVEDAIDSMKISSESIDAILVGGGSIILPHDLAGTKTVECPEYAGCANAIGSAIPKVSGVSEKLVDYEETSREEALEHAWQEAIAAAVRAGADESTAEIIDSEDVPLAYYPGKTSRIRVKAAGDLLMKH
;
A
#
# COMPACT_ATOMS: atom_id res chain seq x y z
N VAL A 1 20.73 16.03 5.62
CA VAL A 1 20.68 15.06 6.73
C VAL A 1 21.91 15.29 7.58
N LEU A 2 21.71 15.59 8.85
CA LEU A 2 22.77 16.04 9.75
C LEU A 2 23.79 14.92 10.06
N CYS A 3 23.37 13.68 10.27
CA CYS A 3 24.25 12.54 10.56
C CYS A 3 25.22 12.20 9.39
N PHE A 4 25.04 12.83 8.23
CA PHE A 4 25.93 12.76 7.06
C PHE A 4 26.67 14.07 6.76
N GLY A 5 26.71 15.02 7.70
CA GLY A 5 27.41 16.30 7.55
C GLY A 5 26.58 17.42 6.92
N GLY A 6 25.26 17.25 6.80
CA GLY A 6 24.35 18.32 6.41
C GLY A 6 24.06 19.33 7.53
N ASP A 7 23.32 20.36 7.20
CA ASP A 7 22.94 21.46 8.10
C ASP A 7 21.48 21.35 8.60
N VAL A 8 20.59 20.76 7.80
CA VAL A 8 19.17 20.55 8.14
C VAL A 8 18.95 19.26 8.95
N ILE A 9 18.22 19.41 10.07
CA ILE A 9 17.73 18.29 10.89
C ILE A 9 16.60 17.56 10.15
N THR A 10 16.67 16.24 10.12
CA THR A 10 15.71 15.36 9.46
C THR A 10 15.23 14.26 10.41
N ALA A 11 14.17 13.53 10.03
CA ALA A 11 13.64 12.41 10.78
C ALA A 11 14.70 11.33 11.10
N THR A 12 15.60 11.03 10.16
CA THR A 12 16.70 10.09 10.34
C THR A 12 17.65 10.54 11.46
N ASP A 13 17.88 11.85 11.60
CA ASP A 13 18.75 12.39 12.66
C ASP A 13 18.12 12.24 14.05
N ILE A 14 16.79 12.28 14.14
CA ILE A 14 16.04 12.06 15.38
C ILE A 14 16.13 10.58 15.79
N ALA A 15 15.92 9.65 14.84
CA ALA A 15 16.04 8.22 15.10
C ALA A 15 17.47 7.83 15.52
N ASP A 16 18.49 8.39 14.85
CA ASP A 16 19.90 8.20 15.20
C ASP A 16 20.22 8.80 16.59
N ARG A 17 19.73 10.01 16.88
CA ARG A 17 19.90 10.67 18.19
C ARG A 17 19.32 9.85 19.35
N LEU A 18 18.18 9.21 19.14
CA LEU A 18 17.50 8.40 20.13
C LEU A 18 17.99 6.94 20.18
N GLY A 19 18.91 6.56 19.30
CA GLY A 19 19.42 5.18 19.20
C GLY A 19 18.41 4.18 18.65
N VAL A 20 17.33 4.67 18.02
CA VAL A 20 16.32 3.85 17.33
C VAL A 20 16.90 3.27 16.04
N ALA A 21 17.72 4.06 15.35
CA ALA A 21 18.44 3.64 14.15
C ALA A 21 19.94 3.95 14.29
N SER A 22 20.78 3.26 13.52
CA SER A 22 22.21 3.57 13.39
C SER A 22 22.53 3.73 11.91
N VAL A 23 22.66 4.98 11.45
CA VAL A 23 22.72 5.27 10.00
C VAL A 23 23.89 6.20 9.64
N GLY A 24 24.29 7.11 10.53
CA GLY A 24 25.36 8.08 10.28
C GLY A 24 26.32 8.23 11.46
N ASP A 25 26.99 9.39 11.57
CA ASP A 25 27.86 9.71 12.72
C ASP A 25 27.02 10.27 13.89
N PRO A 26 26.89 9.54 15.01
CA PRO A 26 26.08 9.99 16.16
C PRO A 26 26.58 11.29 16.77
N LYS A 27 27.87 11.63 16.61
CA LYS A 27 28.43 12.88 17.13
C LYS A 27 27.80 14.11 16.49
N LEU A 28 27.34 13.98 15.25
CA LEU A 28 26.68 15.07 14.54
C LEU A 28 25.25 15.27 15.05
N THR A 29 24.60 14.22 15.54
CA THR A 29 23.22 14.27 16.05
C THR A 29 23.17 14.64 17.53
N GLU A 30 24.25 14.49 18.31
CA GLU A 30 24.37 14.90 19.72
C GLU A 30 23.94 16.35 19.99
N ARG A 31 24.14 17.24 19.00
CA ARG A 31 23.75 18.65 19.08
C ARG A 31 22.24 18.87 19.16
N ILE A 32 21.43 17.86 18.82
CA ILE A 32 19.98 17.90 18.95
C ILE A 32 19.63 17.67 20.44
N PRO A 33 18.92 18.61 21.09
CA PRO A 33 18.44 18.43 22.46
C PRO A 33 17.53 17.21 22.57
N LEU A 34 17.71 16.39 23.61
CA LEU A 34 16.92 15.17 23.82
C LEU A 34 15.42 15.46 23.93
N GLU A 35 15.03 16.58 24.53
CA GLU A 35 13.62 16.99 24.60
C GLU A 35 13.03 17.21 23.20
N THR A 36 13.76 17.89 22.32
CA THR A 36 13.36 18.11 20.93
C THR A 36 13.30 16.80 20.16
N ALA A 37 14.29 15.92 20.35
CA ALA A 37 14.32 14.61 19.71
C ALA A 37 13.12 13.76 20.11
N ASN A 38 12.83 13.66 21.41
CA ASN A 38 11.67 12.91 21.91
C ASN A 38 10.35 13.49 21.37
N LYS A 39 10.15 14.81 21.41
CA LYS A 39 8.92 15.44 20.86
C LYS A 39 8.75 15.19 19.37
N ALA A 40 9.84 15.27 18.60
CA ALA A 40 9.80 14.98 17.17
C ALA A 40 9.49 13.50 16.91
N TYR A 41 10.06 12.60 17.71
CA TYR A 41 9.80 11.16 17.60
C TYR A 41 8.36 10.79 17.92
N GLU A 42 7.80 11.35 19.01
CA GLU A 42 6.38 11.18 19.34
C GLU A 42 5.46 11.72 18.25
N ALA A 43 5.80 12.86 17.63
CA ALA A 43 5.03 13.38 16.50
C ALA A 43 5.09 12.44 15.28
N MET A 44 6.25 11.86 14.96
CA MET A 44 6.40 10.86 13.89
C MET A 44 5.58 9.60 14.17
N ARG A 45 5.64 9.11 15.40
CA ARG A 45 4.84 7.97 15.87
C ARG A 45 3.34 8.25 15.72
N ALA A 46 2.86 9.37 16.23
CA ALA A 46 1.45 9.75 16.16
C ALA A 46 0.95 9.87 14.71
N MET A 47 1.74 10.47 13.80
CA MET A 47 1.38 10.56 12.39
C MET A 47 1.18 9.19 11.73
N VAL A 48 1.96 8.17 12.12
CA VAL A 48 1.81 6.81 11.61
C VAL A 48 0.64 6.09 12.27
N GLU A 49 0.46 6.25 13.57
CA GLU A 49 -0.68 5.67 14.32
C GLU A 49 -2.02 6.24 13.81
N ASP A 50 -2.09 7.53 13.52
CA ASP A 50 -3.27 8.17 12.91
C ASP A 50 -3.56 7.62 11.50
N ALA A 51 -2.51 7.41 10.70
CA ALA A 51 -2.64 6.81 9.38
C ALA A 51 -3.13 5.35 9.47
N ILE A 52 -2.59 4.57 10.41
CA ILE A 52 -3.05 3.21 10.70
C ILE A 52 -4.53 3.23 11.07
N ASP A 53 -4.94 4.08 12.01
CA ASP A 53 -6.33 4.16 12.45
C ASP A 53 -7.28 4.51 11.30
N SER A 54 -6.89 5.44 10.43
CA SER A 54 -7.68 5.85 9.27
C SER A 54 -7.93 4.73 8.24
N MET A 55 -7.07 3.72 8.19
CA MET A 55 -7.20 2.58 7.27
C MET A 55 -8.08 1.47 7.82
N LYS A 56 -8.36 1.47 9.13
CA LYS A 56 -9.07 0.36 9.77
C LYS A 56 -10.56 0.47 9.51
N ILE A 57 -11.15 -0.67 9.17
CA ILE A 57 -12.61 -0.81 8.97
C ILE A 57 -13.32 -1.02 10.32
N SER A 58 -12.59 -1.49 11.33
CA SER A 58 -13.07 -1.72 12.69
C SER A 58 -12.04 -1.20 13.71
N SER A 59 -12.43 -1.11 14.98
CA SER A 59 -11.52 -0.73 16.06
C SER A 59 -10.52 -1.83 16.45
N GLU A 60 -10.62 -3.03 15.88
CA GLU A 60 -9.77 -4.16 16.22
C GLU A 60 -8.33 -3.96 15.77
N SER A 61 -7.36 -4.44 16.54
CA SER A 61 -5.94 -4.33 16.16
C SER A 61 -5.63 -5.13 14.89
N ILE A 62 -4.83 -4.55 13.99
CA ILE A 62 -4.40 -5.19 12.73
C ILE A 62 -2.92 -5.57 12.77
N ASP A 63 -2.50 -6.51 11.92
CA ASP A 63 -1.08 -6.81 11.71
C ASP A 63 -0.48 -5.78 10.74
N ALA A 64 0.68 -5.22 11.06
CA ALA A 64 1.37 -4.23 10.26
C ALA A 64 2.72 -4.75 9.76
N ILE A 65 3.03 -4.49 8.49
CA ILE A 65 4.32 -4.82 7.89
C ILE A 65 4.99 -3.51 7.47
N LEU A 66 6.11 -3.17 8.10
CA LEU A 66 6.90 -2.00 7.76
C LEU A 66 7.88 -2.34 6.63
N VAL A 67 7.79 -1.58 5.55
CA VAL A 67 8.65 -1.75 4.36
C VAL A 67 9.25 -0.43 3.90
N GLY A 68 10.26 -0.52 3.03
CA GLY A 68 11.02 0.63 2.52
C GLY A 68 12.09 1.11 3.49
N GLY A 69 13.01 1.95 2.99
CA GLY A 69 14.14 2.45 3.79
C GLY A 69 13.76 3.35 4.97
N GLY A 70 12.50 3.82 5.02
CA GLY A 70 11.97 4.61 6.12
C GLY A 70 11.52 3.79 7.33
N SER A 71 11.40 2.46 7.23
CA SER A 71 10.93 1.62 8.35
C SER A 71 11.84 1.72 9.58
N ILE A 72 13.13 2.00 9.37
CA ILE A 72 14.15 2.07 10.41
C ILE A 72 13.93 3.20 11.43
N ILE A 73 13.12 4.22 11.10
CA ILE A 73 12.89 5.39 11.97
C ILE A 73 11.62 5.25 12.82
N LEU A 74 10.90 4.13 12.71
CA LEU A 74 9.63 3.90 13.39
C LEU A 74 9.77 2.84 14.49
N PRO A 75 8.95 2.94 15.55
CA PRO A 75 8.87 1.90 16.56
C PRO A 75 8.18 0.64 16.04
N HIS A 76 8.44 -0.49 16.70
CA HIS A 76 7.77 -1.77 16.45
C HIS A 76 6.55 -2.02 17.37
N ASP A 77 6.20 -1.03 18.18
CA ASP A 77 5.03 -1.04 19.07
C ASP A 77 4.08 0.12 18.69
N LEU A 78 3.38 0.01 17.56
CA LEU A 78 2.46 1.05 17.09
C LEU A 78 1.04 0.82 17.62
N ALA A 79 0.41 1.89 18.12
CA ALA A 79 -0.98 1.84 18.53
C ALA A 79 -1.88 1.41 17.36
N GLY A 80 -2.94 0.65 17.68
CA GLY A 80 -3.84 0.10 16.66
C GLY A 80 -3.30 -1.14 15.93
N THR A 81 -2.07 -1.56 16.22
CA THR A 81 -1.49 -2.81 15.68
C THR A 81 -1.44 -3.92 16.73
N LYS A 82 -1.53 -5.17 16.28
CA LYS A 82 -1.31 -6.36 17.10
C LYS A 82 0.15 -6.81 17.00
N THR A 83 0.69 -6.75 15.80
CA THR A 83 2.09 -7.06 15.49
C THR A 83 2.63 -6.02 14.51
N VAL A 84 3.92 -5.72 14.62
CA VAL A 84 4.66 -4.89 13.66
C VAL A 84 5.90 -5.65 13.22
N GLU A 85 5.87 -6.15 11.99
CA GLU A 85 6.98 -6.91 11.41
C GLU A 85 7.76 -6.04 10.41
N CYS A 86 9.09 -6.19 10.40
CA CYS A 86 9.97 -5.61 9.38
C CYS A 86 10.75 -6.78 8.75
N PRO A 87 10.31 -7.30 7.59
CA PRO A 87 10.96 -8.43 6.93
C PRO A 87 12.41 -8.15 6.53
N GLU A 88 13.23 -9.20 6.41
CA GLU A 88 14.66 -9.10 6.06
C GLU A 88 14.92 -8.24 4.80
N TYR A 89 14.05 -8.35 3.79
CA TYR A 89 14.16 -7.61 2.52
C TYR A 89 13.25 -6.38 2.43
N ALA A 90 12.79 -5.84 3.56
CA ALA A 90 11.91 -4.68 3.63
C ALA A 90 12.44 -3.47 2.84
N GLY A 91 13.75 -3.23 2.86
CA GLY A 91 14.40 -2.13 2.11
C GLY A 91 14.26 -2.24 0.59
N CYS A 92 14.00 -3.44 0.06
CA CYS A 92 13.80 -3.71 -1.36
C CYS A 92 12.34 -4.03 -1.71
N ALA A 93 11.38 -3.87 -0.79
CA ALA A 93 9.99 -4.26 -1.02
C ALA A 93 9.38 -3.67 -2.29
N ASN A 94 9.67 -2.40 -2.60
CA ASN A 94 9.20 -1.76 -3.84
C ASN A 94 9.76 -2.43 -5.10
N ALA A 95 11.03 -2.85 -5.06
CA ALA A 95 11.68 -3.54 -6.16
C ALA A 95 11.15 -4.98 -6.30
N ILE A 96 10.93 -5.68 -5.18
CA ILE A 96 10.32 -7.01 -5.15
C ILE A 96 8.89 -6.95 -5.71
N GLY A 97 8.07 -5.99 -5.25
CA GLY A 97 6.71 -5.78 -5.76
C GLY A 97 6.68 -5.46 -7.25
N SER A 98 7.73 -4.83 -7.78
CA SER A 98 7.88 -4.56 -9.22
C SER A 98 8.46 -5.74 -10.02
N ALA A 99 9.08 -6.73 -9.36
CA ALA A 99 9.73 -7.88 -9.99
C ALA A 99 8.85 -9.14 -10.00
N ILE A 100 7.80 -9.18 -9.17
CA ILE A 100 6.76 -10.22 -9.15
C ILE A 100 5.40 -9.67 -9.66
N PRO A 101 5.31 -8.85 -10.73
CA PRO A 101 4.01 -8.40 -11.18
C PRO A 101 3.34 -9.52 -11.95
N LYS A 102 2.18 -9.95 -11.46
CA LYS A 102 1.18 -10.57 -12.33
C LYS A 102 0.74 -9.55 -13.39
N VAL A 103 0.57 -9.99 -14.63
CA VAL A 103 0.01 -9.16 -15.70
C VAL A 103 -1.47 -8.96 -15.41
N SER A 104 -1.90 -7.70 -15.34
CA SER A 104 -3.29 -7.37 -14.99
C SER A 104 -4.05 -6.69 -16.12
N GLY A 105 -5.35 -6.94 -16.17
CA GLY A 105 -6.32 -6.27 -17.03
C GLY A 105 -7.47 -5.69 -16.22
N VAL A 106 -8.08 -4.62 -16.73
CA VAL A 106 -9.21 -3.94 -16.07
C VAL A 106 -10.35 -3.78 -17.08
N SER A 107 -11.57 -4.05 -16.65
CA SER A 107 -12.80 -3.59 -17.32
C SER A 107 -13.52 -2.62 -16.38
N GLU A 108 -13.93 -1.46 -16.90
CA GLU A 108 -14.73 -0.47 -16.19
C GLU A 108 -15.87 -0.01 -17.08
N LYS A 109 -17.11 -0.14 -16.58
CA LYS A 109 -18.33 0.19 -17.32
C LYS A 109 -19.40 0.80 -16.44
N LEU A 110 -20.22 1.63 -17.07
CA LEU A 110 -21.49 2.08 -16.53
C LEU A 110 -22.58 1.15 -17.06
N VAL A 111 -23.39 0.58 -16.17
CA VAL A 111 -24.46 -0.35 -16.53
C VAL A 111 -25.75 0.09 -15.87
N ASP A 112 -26.81 0.21 -16.66
CA ASP A 112 -28.16 0.39 -16.14
C ASP A 112 -28.78 -0.98 -15.87
N TYR A 113 -29.04 -1.28 -14.59
CA TYR A 113 -29.63 -2.55 -14.18
C TYR A 113 -31.12 -2.69 -14.51
N GLU A 114 -31.76 -1.66 -15.06
CA GLU A 114 -33.10 -1.80 -15.65
C GLU A 114 -33.06 -2.44 -17.04
N GLU A 115 -31.93 -2.31 -17.76
CA GLU A 115 -31.75 -2.87 -19.11
C GLU A 115 -30.99 -4.20 -19.10
N THR A 116 -29.98 -4.35 -18.24
CA THR A 116 -29.15 -5.56 -18.13
C THR A 116 -29.17 -6.07 -16.70
N SER A 117 -29.35 -7.38 -16.49
CA SER A 117 -29.32 -7.88 -15.11
C SER A 117 -27.92 -7.71 -14.49
N ARG A 118 -27.87 -7.54 -13.17
CA ARG A 118 -26.61 -7.38 -12.43
C ARG A 118 -25.66 -8.57 -12.64
N GLU A 119 -26.20 -9.78 -12.63
CA GLU A 119 -25.42 -11.00 -12.82
C GLU A 119 -24.80 -11.06 -14.22
N GLU A 120 -25.57 -10.76 -15.28
CA GLU A 120 -25.04 -10.69 -16.65
C GLU A 120 -23.99 -9.58 -16.81
N ALA A 121 -24.22 -8.43 -16.19
CA ALA A 121 -23.29 -7.30 -16.24
C ALA A 121 -21.94 -7.62 -15.59
N LEU A 122 -21.96 -8.29 -14.43
CA LEU A 122 -20.76 -8.73 -13.73
C LEU A 122 -20.03 -9.82 -14.50
N GLU A 123 -20.74 -10.82 -15.00
CA GLU A 123 -20.16 -11.91 -15.80
C GLU A 123 -19.44 -11.36 -17.04
N HIS A 124 -20.06 -10.42 -17.76
CA HIS A 124 -19.42 -9.74 -18.88
C HIS A 124 -18.18 -8.94 -18.46
N ALA A 125 -18.25 -8.19 -17.36
CA ALA A 125 -17.11 -7.42 -16.86
C ALA A 125 -15.94 -8.33 -16.42
N TRP A 126 -16.23 -9.49 -15.83
CA TRP A 126 -15.24 -10.51 -15.46
C TRP A 126 -14.53 -11.06 -16.69
N GLN A 127 -15.28 -11.51 -17.69
CA GLN A 127 -14.72 -12.02 -18.95
C GLN A 127 -13.86 -10.97 -19.66
N GLU A 128 -14.30 -9.71 -19.67
CA GLU A 128 -13.52 -8.62 -20.28
C GLU A 128 -12.24 -8.29 -19.52
N ALA A 129 -12.27 -8.30 -18.19
CA ALA A 129 -11.09 -8.06 -17.36
C ALA A 129 -10.05 -9.17 -17.57
N ILE A 130 -10.48 -10.44 -17.59
CA ILE A 130 -9.61 -11.59 -17.89
C ILE A 130 -9.05 -11.47 -19.31
N ALA A 131 -9.90 -11.22 -20.30
CA ALA A 131 -9.45 -11.06 -21.68
C ALA A 131 -8.49 -9.87 -21.83
N ALA A 132 -8.66 -8.79 -21.06
CA ALA A 132 -7.73 -7.67 -21.02
C ALA A 132 -6.37 -8.08 -20.42
N ALA A 133 -6.37 -8.88 -19.35
CA ALA A 133 -5.15 -9.40 -18.75
C ALA A 133 -4.39 -10.32 -19.73
N VAL A 134 -5.11 -11.24 -20.40
CA VAL A 134 -4.54 -12.14 -21.41
C VAL A 134 -3.99 -11.36 -22.61
N ARG A 135 -4.72 -10.35 -23.11
CA ARG A 135 -4.22 -9.45 -24.17
C ARG A 135 -2.95 -8.70 -23.76
N ALA A 136 -2.82 -8.36 -22.48
CA ALA A 136 -1.62 -7.74 -21.94
C ALA A 136 -0.45 -8.73 -21.73
N GLY A 137 -0.69 -10.03 -21.92
CA GLY A 137 0.33 -11.08 -21.83
C GLY A 137 0.19 -12.02 -20.63
N ALA A 138 -0.92 -11.98 -19.89
CA ALA A 138 -1.19 -12.95 -18.83
C ALA A 138 -1.43 -14.35 -19.42
N ASP A 139 -1.01 -15.39 -18.71
CA ASP A 139 -1.42 -16.77 -18.95
C ASP A 139 -2.89 -16.93 -18.54
N GLU A 140 -3.74 -17.24 -19.52
CA GLU A 140 -5.18 -17.44 -19.35
C GLU A 140 -5.50 -18.49 -18.29
N SER A 141 -4.66 -19.53 -18.14
CA SER A 141 -4.88 -20.59 -17.14
C SER A 141 -4.63 -20.14 -15.70
N THR A 142 -3.97 -19.00 -15.52
CA THR A 142 -3.64 -18.41 -14.20
C THR A 142 -4.38 -17.11 -13.93
N ALA A 143 -5.13 -16.59 -14.90
CA ALA A 143 -5.82 -15.31 -14.80
C ALA A 143 -7.04 -15.45 -13.88
N GLU A 144 -7.05 -14.68 -12.79
CA GLU A 144 -8.12 -14.67 -11.79
C GLU A 144 -8.61 -13.24 -11.51
N ILE A 145 -9.85 -13.10 -11.04
CA ILE A 145 -10.38 -11.80 -10.59
C ILE A 145 -9.77 -11.48 -9.22
N ILE A 146 -9.07 -10.35 -9.13
CA ILE A 146 -8.40 -9.91 -7.90
C ILE A 146 -9.12 -8.74 -7.22
N ASP A 147 -10.01 -8.06 -7.94
CA ASP A 147 -10.79 -6.93 -7.43
C ASP A 147 -12.07 -6.75 -8.25
N SER A 148 -13.17 -6.42 -7.59
CA SER A 148 -14.48 -6.21 -8.20
C SER A 148 -15.30 -5.21 -7.38
N GLU A 149 -15.52 -4.04 -7.95
CA GLU A 149 -16.35 -2.98 -7.39
C GLU A 149 -17.65 -2.84 -8.19
N ASP A 150 -18.75 -2.63 -7.47
CA ASP A 150 -20.07 -2.35 -8.03
C ASP A 150 -20.68 -1.19 -7.21
N VAL A 151 -20.54 0.02 -7.75
CA VAL A 151 -20.87 1.26 -7.04
C VAL A 151 -22.06 1.93 -7.71
N PRO A 152 -23.23 2.00 -7.05
CA PRO A 152 -24.40 2.71 -7.57
C PRO A 152 -24.14 4.20 -7.76
N LEU A 153 -24.60 4.76 -8.87
CA LEU A 153 -24.46 6.19 -9.18
C LEU A 153 -25.76 6.94 -8.88
N ALA A 154 -25.78 7.65 -7.75
CA ALA A 154 -26.97 8.33 -7.23
C ALA A 154 -27.57 9.44 -8.13
N TYR A 155 -26.84 9.89 -9.16
CA TYR A 155 -27.25 11.00 -10.02
C TYR A 155 -27.54 10.59 -11.48
N TYR A 156 -27.45 9.29 -11.80
CA TYR A 156 -27.79 8.79 -13.12
C TYR A 156 -29.24 8.29 -13.17
N PRO A 157 -29.97 8.51 -14.28
CA PRO A 157 -31.26 7.87 -14.50
C PRO A 157 -31.13 6.34 -14.50
N GLY A 158 -32.21 5.65 -14.13
CA GLY A 158 -32.22 4.17 -14.03
C GLY A 158 -31.49 3.65 -12.78
N LYS A 159 -31.32 2.33 -12.70
CA LYS A 159 -30.52 1.68 -11.64
C LYS A 159 -29.06 1.58 -12.09
N THR A 160 -28.49 2.72 -12.48
CA THR A 160 -27.15 2.78 -13.05
C THR A 160 -26.08 2.59 -11.99
N SER A 161 -25.17 1.63 -12.22
CA SER A 161 -24.00 1.39 -11.38
C SER A 161 -22.73 1.39 -12.21
N ARG A 162 -21.63 1.80 -11.58
CA ARG A 162 -20.30 1.66 -12.14
C ARG A 162 -19.72 0.35 -11.66
N ILE A 163 -19.49 -0.56 -12.61
CA ILE A 163 -18.81 -1.82 -12.38
C ILE A 163 -17.36 -1.65 -12.79
N ARG A 164 -16.44 -2.00 -11.90
CA ARG A 164 -15.00 -2.03 -12.17
C ARG A 164 -14.42 -3.36 -11.71
N VAL A 165 -13.85 -4.11 -12.63
CA VAL A 165 -13.28 -5.44 -12.36
C VAL A 165 -11.83 -5.44 -12.79
N LYS A 166 -10.96 -5.99 -11.95
CA LYS A 166 -9.56 -6.23 -12.27
C LYS A 166 -9.25 -7.73 -12.22
N ALA A 167 -8.61 -8.22 -13.27
CA ALA A 167 -8.05 -9.56 -13.31
C ALA A 167 -6.52 -9.50 -13.32
N ALA A 168 -5.86 -10.54 -12.82
CA ALA A 168 -4.41 -10.69 -12.91
C ALA A 168 -4.01 -12.16 -13.08
N GLY A 169 -2.97 -12.41 -13.88
CA GLY A 169 -2.39 -13.74 -14.09
C GLY A 169 -0.87 -13.66 -14.27
N ASP A 170 -0.20 -14.79 -14.25
CA ASP A 170 1.25 -14.85 -14.45
C ASP A 170 1.62 -14.44 -15.88
N LEU A 171 2.79 -13.84 -16.08
CA LEU A 171 3.25 -13.49 -17.42
C LEU A 171 3.47 -14.77 -18.23
N LEU A 172 2.84 -14.87 -19.40
CA LEU A 172 3.01 -16.00 -20.32
C LEU A 172 4.45 -16.00 -20.86
N MET A 173 5.35 -16.73 -20.21
CA MET A 173 6.73 -16.89 -20.66
C MET A 173 6.76 -17.79 -21.91
N LYS A 174 6.94 -17.20 -23.09
CA LYS A 174 7.30 -17.96 -24.29
C LYS A 174 8.77 -18.35 -24.19
N HIS A 175 9.04 -19.65 -24.06
CA HIS A 175 10.37 -20.23 -24.27
C HIS A 175 10.84 -20.03 -25.72
#